data_AF-A0A7V2T428-F1
#
_entry.id   AF-A0A7V2T428-F1
#
_cell.length_a   1.000
_cell.length_b   1.000
_cell.length_c   1.000
_cell.angle_alpha   90.00
_cell.angle_beta   90.00
_cell.angle_gamma   90.00
#
_symmetry.space_group_name_H-M   'P 1'
#
loop_
_entity.id
_entity.type
_entity.pdbx_description
1 polymer ?
#
loop_
_entity_poly.entity_id
_entity_poly.type
_entity_poly.pdbx_seq_one_letter_code
_entity_poly.pdbx_strand_id
1 'polypeptide(L)'
;MDINNQLDGLAQRLTSLLPPSISELQQDVEQNLRSGLESGLRKMNLVSREEFDVQTAVLLRTREKVERLEKLIDQLSSKLEPQESIQKNKSE
;
A
#
# COMPACT_ATOMS: atom_id res chain seq x y z
N MET A 1 -1.34 -2.71 -15.81
CA MET A 1 -2.52 -3.50 -15.40
C MET A 1 -3.71 -2.58 -15.51
N ASP A 2 -4.49 -2.73 -16.56
CA ASP A 2 -5.56 -1.80 -16.92
C ASP A 2 -6.74 -1.91 -15.95
N ILE A 3 -7.07 -0.80 -15.29
CA ILE A 3 -8.18 -0.68 -14.33
C ILE A 3 -9.53 -1.06 -14.99
N ASN A 4 -9.65 -0.82 -16.30
CA ASN A 4 -10.83 -1.21 -17.08
C ASN A 4 -11.09 -2.73 -16.99
N ASN A 5 -10.06 -3.57 -17.09
CA ASN A 5 -10.24 -5.03 -17.00
C ASN A 5 -10.68 -5.51 -15.61
N GLN A 6 -10.35 -4.77 -14.54
CA GLN A 6 -10.79 -5.12 -13.18
C GLN A 6 -12.24 -4.71 -12.91
N LEU A 7 -12.67 -3.58 -13.47
CA LEU A 7 -14.06 -3.13 -13.40
C LEU A 7 -14.98 -4.03 -14.22
N ASP A 8 -14.54 -4.42 -15.41
CA ASP A 8 -15.26 -5.35 -16.28
C ASP A 8 -15.43 -6.71 -15.57
N GLY A 9 -14.37 -7.22 -14.92
CA GLY A 9 -14.44 -8.45 -14.14
C GLY A 9 -15.36 -8.37 -12.91
N LEU A 10 -15.45 -7.21 -12.25
CA LEU A 10 -16.39 -6.98 -11.15
C LEU A 10 -17.84 -6.91 -11.64
N ALA A 11 -18.08 -6.16 -12.72
CA ALA A 11 -19.39 -6.06 -13.34
C ALA A 11 -19.90 -7.44 -13.76
N GLN A 12 -19.06 -8.25 -14.40
CA GLN A 12 -19.39 -9.60 -14.86
C GLN A 12 -19.69 -10.57 -13.70
N ARG A 13 -18.97 -10.46 -12.58
CA ARG A 13 -19.27 -11.23 -11.37
C ARG A 13 -20.60 -10.83 -10.76
N LEU A 14 -20.91 -9.54 -10.73
CA LEU A 14 -22.18 -9.05 -10.20
C LEU A 14 -23.38 -9.45 -11.08
N THR A 15 -23.24 -9.39 -12.42
CA THR A 15 -24.27 -9.89 -13.33
C THR A 15 -24.43 -11.40 -13.25
N SER A 16 -23.35 -12.17 -13.00
CA SER A 16 -23.44 -13.63 -12.83
C SER A 16 -24.23 -14.09 -11.60
N LEU A 17 -24.46 -13.19 -10.63
CA LEU A 17 -25.29 -13.46 -9.45
C LEU A 17 -26.78 -13.11 -9.67
N LEU A 18 -27.14 -12.58 -10.84
CA LEU A 18 -28.52 -12.21 -11.14
C LEU A 18 -29.38 -13.44 -11.48
N PRO A 19 -30.67 -13.45 -11.08
CA PRO A 19 -31.60 -14.51 -11.44
C PRO A 19 -31.74 -14.68 -12.96
N PRO A 20 -31.96 -15.90 -13.46
CA PRO A 20 -32.10 -16.18 -14.89
C PRO A 20 -33.27 -15.44 -15.56
N SER A 21 -34.28 -15.04 -14.79
CA SER A 21 -35.41 -14.21 -15.24
C SER A 21 -35.02 -12.79 -15.67
N ILE A 22 -33.82 -12.31 -15.31
CA ILE A 22 -33.28 -11.00 -15.70
C ILE A 22 -32.20 -11.16 -16.79
N SER A 23 -31.94 -12.40 -17.20
CA SER A 23 -30.85 -12.76 -18.13
C SER A 23 -31.02 -12.15 -19.53
N GLU A 24 -32.25 -11.90 -19.96
CA GLU A 24 -32.55 -11.29 -21.27
C GLU A 24 -32.20 -9.80 -21.33
N LEU A 25 -32.02 -9.17 -20.16
CA LEU A 25 -31.60 -7.76 -20.01
C LEU A 25 -30.15 -7.64 -19.53
N GLN A 26 -29.35 -8.71 -19.65
CA GLN A 26 -27.98 -8.76 -19.14
C GLN A 26 -27.12 -7.56 -19.56
N GLN A 27 -27.18 -7.17 -20.83
CA GLN A 27 -26.35 -6.11 -21.38
C GLN A 27 -26.70 -4.74 -20.79
N ASP A 28 -27.99 -4.43 -20.65
CA ASP A 28 -28.47 -3.18 -20.04
C ASP A 28 -28.14 -3.14 -18.55
N VAL A 29 -28.26 -4.27 -17.84
CA VAL A 29 -27.92 -4.36 -16.43
C VAL A 29 -26.41 -4.23 -16.22
N GLU A 30 -25.59 -4.87 -17.05
CA GLU A 30 -24.14 -4.76 -17.02
C GLU A 30 -23.69 -3.31 -17.21
N GLN A 31 -24.26 -2.61 -18.20
CA GLN A 31 -23.92 -1.21 -18.47
C GLN A 31 -24.34 -0.28 -17.32
N ASN A 32 -25.51 -0.50 -16.73
CA ASN A 32 -25.98 0.26 -15.57
C ASN A 32 -25.13 -0.01 -14.31
N LEU A 33 -24.73 -1.27 -14.08
CA LEU A 33 -23.84 -1.63 -12.98
C LEU A 33 -22.46 -1.02 -13.15
N ARG A 34 -21.89 -1.08 -14.36
CA ARG A 34 -20.61 -0.43 -14.69
C ARG A 34 -20.67 1.07 -14.40
N SER A 35 -21.68 1.75 -14.92
CA SER A 35 -21.89 3.19 -14.68
C SER A 35 -22.06 3.51 -13.19
N GLY A 36 -22.82 2.70 -12.46
CA GLY A 36 -22.98 2.82 -11.02
C GLY A 36 -21.68 2.63 -10.24
N LEU A 37 -20.86 1.63 -10.60
CA LEU A 37 -19.55 1.37 -10.00
C LEU A 37 -18.57 2.50 -10.30
N GLU A 38 -18.48 2.96 -11.55
CA GLU A 38 -17.63 4.08 -11.93
C GLU A 38 -18.02 5.36 -11.17
N SER A 39 -19.31 5.63 -11.04
CA SER A 39 -19.81 6.78 -10.29
C SER A 39 -19.56 6.65 -8.78
N GLY A 40 -19.68 5.43 -8.22
CA GLY A 40 -19.37 5.13 -6.83
C GLY A 40 -17.88 5.28 -6.51
N LEU A 41 -17.00 4.74 -7.37
CA LEU A 41 -15.55 4.86 -7.24
C LEU A 41 -15.09 6.31 -7.36
N ARG A 42 -15.67 7.11 -8.27
CA ARG A 42 -15.40 8.56 -8.38
C ARG A 42 -15.81 9.35 -7.14
N LYS A 43 -16.81 8.88 -6.39
CA LYS A 43 -17.25 9.50 -5.12
C LYS A 43 -16.39 9.10 -3.93
N MET A 44 -15.58 8.04 -4.05
CA MET A 44 -14.58 7.74 -3.04
C MET A 44 -13.39 8.67 -3.23
N ASN A 45 -12.78 9.12 -2.13
CA ASN A 45 -11.57 9.96 -2.15
C ASN A 45 -10.34 9.11 -2.56
N LEU A 46 -10.37 8.56 -3.78
CA LEU A 46 -9.31 7.73 -4.32
C LEU A 46 -8.14 8.60 -4.74
N VAL A 47 -6.94 8.17 -4.39
CA VAL A 47 -5.71 8.72 -4.96
C VAL A 47 -5.41 8.00 -6.28
N SER A 48 -4.82 8.72 -7.23
CA SER A 48 -4.36 8.09 -8.46
C SER A 48 -3.27 7.06 -8.17
N ARG A 49 -3.10 6.10 -9.09
CA ARG A 49 -2.05 5.08 -8.94
C ARG A 49 -0.66 5.71 -8.88
N GLU A 50 -0.42 6.75 -9.67
CA GLU A 50 0.84 7.49 -9.67
C GLU A 50 1.11 8.15 -8.32
N GLU A 51 0.12 8.82 -7.73
CA GLU A 51 0.25 9.43 -6.40
C GLU A 51 0.51 8.38 -5.31
N PHE A 52 -0.14 7.22 -5.39
CA PHE A 52 0.11 6.10 -4.47
C PHE A 52 1.55 5.59 -4.58
N ASP A 53 2.04 5.39 -5.81
CA ASP A 53 3.40 4.90 -6.06
C ASP A 53 4.44 5.94 -5.57
N VAL A 54 4.19 7.24 -5.76
CA VAL A 54 5.02 8.32 -5.22
C VAL A 54 5.07 8.29 -3.69
N GLN A 55 3.93 8.19 -3.02
CA GLN A 55 3.89 8.11 -1.54
C GLN A 55 4.64 6.88 -1.02
N THR A 56 4.50 5.74 -1.70
CA THR A 56 5.23 4.51 -1.37
C THR A 56 6.75 4.72 -1.48
N ALA A 57 7.21 5.39 -2.54
CA ALA A 57 8.62 5.72 -2.71
C ALA A 57 9.14 6.67 -1.62
N VAL A 58 8.33 7.65 -1.20
CA VAL A 58 8.68 8.55 -0.09
C VAL A 58 8.81 7.78 1.23
N LEU A 59 7.88 6.87 1.51
CA LEU A 59 7.94 6.01 2.70
C LEU A 59 9.19 5.13 2.72
N LEU A 60 9.54 4.53 1.58
CA LEU A 60 10.75 3.71 1.45
C LEU A 60 12.01 4.53 1.78
N ARG A 61 12.16 5.70 1.16
CA ARG A 61 13.29 6.62 1.43
C ARG A 61 13.34 7.07 2.88
N THR A 62 12.18 7.27 3.51
CA THR A 62 12.10 7.65 4.91
C THR A 62 12.61 6.52 5.80
N ARG A 63 12.22 5.27 5.52
CA ARG A 63 12.71 4.08 6.23
C ARG A 63 14.23 3.94 6.12
N GLU A 64 14.78 4.07 4.91
CA GLU A 64 16.24 4.04 4.68
C GLU A 64 16.97 5.17 5.42
N LYS A 65 16.35 6.35 5.55
CA LYS A 65 16.92 7.46 6.30
C LYS A 65 16.90 7.19 7.81
N VAL A 66 15.82 6.62 8.33
CA VAL A 66 15.71 6.22 9.74
C VAL A 66 16.78 5.17 10.07
N GLU A 67 16.89 4.11 9.29
CA GLU A 67 17.90 3.05 9.52
C GLU A 67 19.34 3.60 9.49
N ARG A 68 19.62 4.58 8.63
CA ARG A 68 20.94 5.25 8.62
C ARG A 68 21.18 6.08 9.87
N LEU A 69 20.17 6.82 10.33
CA LEU A 69 20.28 7.62 11.54
C LEU A 69 20.46 6.73 12.78
N GLU A 70 19.72 5.62 12.87
CA GLU A 70 19.89 4.62 13.93
C GLU A 70 21.33 4.09 13.95
N LYS A 71 21.88 3.68 12.80
CA LYS A 71 23.29 3.25 12.72
C LYS A 71 24.29 4.32 13.15
N LEU A 72 24.04 5.58 12.78
CA LEU A 72 24.91 6.69 13.19
C LEU A 72 24.83 6.92 14.70
N ILE A 73 23.64 6.81 15.29
CA ILE A 73 23.45 6.89 16.73
C ILE A 73 24.17 5.75 17.43
N ASP A 74 24.04 4.51 16.95
CA ASP A 74 24.72 3.33 17.53
C ASP A 74 26.25 3.46 17.46
N GLN A 75 26.77 3.97 16.34
CA GLN A 75 28.20 4.23 16.20
C GLN A 75 28.68 5.32 17.15
N LEU A 76 27.86 6.34 17.39
CA LEU A 76 28.21 7.44 18.27
C LEU A 76 28.07 7.05 19.75
N SER A 77 27.03 6.31 20.12
CA SER A 77 26.84 5.77 21.47
C SER A 77 27.97 4.80 21.83
N SER A 78 28.35 3.91 20.90
CA SER A 78 29.49 2.99 21.10
C SER A 78 30.84 3.72 21.27
N LYS A 79 30.99 4.93 20.72
CA LYS A 79 32.18 5.76 20.91
C LYS A 79 32.15 6.58 22.20
N LEU A 80 30.95 6.83 22.74
CA LEU A 80 30.72 7.62 23.94
C LEU A 80 30.62 6.75 25.20
N GLU A 81 30.37 5.45 25.08
CA GLU A 81 30.58 4.52 26.19
C GLU A 81 32.08 4.50 26.54
N PRO A 82 32.47 4.99 27.73
CA PRO A 82 33.82 4.77 28.22
C PRO A 82 34.00 3.26 28.37
N GLN A 83 35.18 2.76 28.02
CA GLN A 83 35.61 1.41 28.37
C GLN A 83 35.70 1.24 29.91
N GLU A 84 34.57 1.23 30.60
CA GLU A 84 34.46 0.85 32.01
C GLU A 84 34.25 -0.66 32.09
N SER A 85 35.30 -1.41 31.78
CA SER A 85 35.60 -2.74 32.34
C SER A 85 36.62 -3.42 31.45
N ILE A 86 37.84 -3.61 31.96
CA ILE A 86 38.70 -4.78 31.69
C ILE A 86 40.00 -4.73 32.54
N GLN A 87 40.34 -3.64 33.25
CA GLN A 87 41.64 -3.55 33.96
C GLN A 87 41.65 -3.39 35.48
N LYS A 88 40.53 -3.51 36.22
CA LYS A 88 40.58 -3.43 37.70
C LYS A 88 40.51 -4.74 38.49
N ASN A 89 40.48 -5.91 37.83
CA ASN A 89 40.52 -7.21 38.49
C ASN A 89 41.62 -8.13 37.91
N LYS A 90 42.89 -7.69 37.95
CA LYS A 90 44.05 -8.59 37.90
C LYS A 90 45.32 -7.79 38.23
N SER A 91 45.91 -8.11 39.38
CA SER A 91 47.20 -7.61 39.90
C SER A 91 47.10 -6.17 40.44
N GLU A 92 47.31 -5.84 41.70
CA GLU A 92 48.12 -6.42 42.80
C GLU A 92 47.42 -6.24 44.16
#